data_AF-A0A841R988-F1
#
_entry.id   AF-A0A841R988-F1
#
_cell.length_a   1.000
_cell.length_b   1.000
_cell.length_c   1.000
_cell.angle_alpha   90.00
_cell.angle_beta   90.00
_cell.angle_gamma   90.00
#
_symmetry.space_group_name_H-M   'P 1'
#
loop_
_entity.id
_entity.type
_entity.pdbx_description
1 polymer ?
#
loop_
_entity_poly.entity_id
_entity_poly.type
_entity_poly.pdbx_seq_one_letter_code
_entity_poly.pdbx_strand_id
1 'polypeptide(L)' 'MQVVKVFKSGNSQAVRIPKEYAIDDKEMFIHKVGNSIILTSKKDIWDSFRNSIDQFSDDLFEDGREEPEMQERESF' A
#
# COMPACT_ATOMS: atom_id res chain seq x y z
N MET A 1 4.89 -17.57 2.24
CA MET A 1 3.51 -17.32 2.70
C MET A 1 3.32 -18.05 4.03
N GLN A 2 2.88 -17.36 5.08
CA GLN A 2 2.78 -17.91 6.44
C GLN A 2 1.34 -17.87 6.93
N VAL A 3 0.87 -18.98 7.50
CA VAL A 3 -0.49 -19.07 8.07
C VAL A 3 -0.45 -18.61 9.52
N VAL A 4 -1.33 -17.69 9.88
CA VAL A 4 -1.47 -17.15 11.22
C VAL A 4 -2.79 -17.59 11.86
N LYS A 5 -2.83 -17.64 13.19
CA LYS A 5 -4.04 -18.00 13.93
C LYS A 5 -4.94 -16.78 14.11
N VAL A 6 -6.22 -16.98 13.81
CA VAL A 6 -7.30 -16.05 14.11
C VAL A 6 -7.97 -16.50 15.41
N PHE A 7 -8.24 -15.57 16.31
CA PHE A 7 -8.81 -15.85 17.63
C PHE A 7 -9.74 -14.73 18.10
N LYS A 8 -10.41 -14.94 19.24
CA LYS A 8 -11.25 -13.93 19.90
C LYS A 8 -10.46 -13.22 21.00
N SER A 9 -10.60 -11.90 21.08
CA SER A 9 -10.12 -11.08 22.19
C SER A 9 -11.30 -10.28 22.74
N GLY A 10 -11.87 -10.75 23.85
CA GLY A 10 -13.18 -10.30 24.31
C GLY A 10 -14.25 -10.52 23.22
N ASN A 11 -14.99 -9.45 22.89
CA ASN A 11 -16.02 -9.50 21.85
C ASN A 11 -15.46 -9.37 20.41
N SER A 12 -14.20 -8.98 20.26
CA SER A 12 -13.58 -8.69 18.97
C SER A 12 -12.83 -9.89 18.38
N GLN A 13 -12.59 -9.84 17.07
CA GLN A 13 -11.70 -10.76 16.37
C GLN A 13 -10.26 -10.20 16.40
N ALA A 14 -9.28 -11.08 16.56
CA ALA A 14 -7.87 -10.74 16.56
C ALA A 14 -7.05 -11.73 15.73
N VAL A 15 -5.91 -11.27 15.22
CA VAL A 15 -4.94 -12.08 14.48
C VAL A 15 -3.61 -12.01 15.21
N ARG A 16 -2.93 -13.15 15.39
CA ARG A 16 -1.60 -13.17 16.01
C ARG A 16 -0.56 -12.83 14.95
N ILE A 17 0.08 -11.67 15.08
CA ILE A 17 1.19 -11.24 14.23
C ILE A 17 2.49 -11.87 14.77
N PRO A 18 3.22 -12.67 13.97
CA PRO A 18 4.52 -13.22 14.35
C PRO A 18 5.57 -12.11 14.51
N LYS A 19 6.67 -12.41 15.23
CA LYS A 19 7.68 -11.40 15.60
C LYS A 19 8.35 -10.79 14.37
N GLU A 20 8.60 -11.59 13.35
CA GLU A 20 9.22 -11.20 12.07
C GLU A 20 8.33 -10.24 11.24
N TYR A 21 7.05 -10.12 11.58
CA TYR A 21 6.09 -9.18 10.97
C TYR A 21 5.65 -8.09 11.95
N ALA A 22 6.29 -7.96 13.13
CA ALA A 22 5.90 -7.00 14.14
C ALA A 22 6.16 -5.56 13.68
N ILE A 23 5.23 -4.66 14.01
CA ILE A 23 5.31 -3.24 13.72
C ILE A 23 5.28 -2.51 15.05
N ASP A 24 6.17 -1.51 15.25
CA ASP A 24 6.29 -0.74 16.49
C ASP A 24 5.25 0.40 16.61
N ASP A 25 4.10 0.23 15.96
CA ASP A 25 3.01 1.18 15.97
C ASP A 25 1.94 0.75 16.97
N LYS A 26 1.52 1.70 17.81
CA LYS A 26 0.43 1.49 18.76
C LYS A 26 -0.95 1.52 18.09
N GLU A 27 -1.06 2.21 16.96
CA GLU A 27 -2.29 2.36 16.19
C GLU A 27 -1.99 2.37 14.69
N MET A 28 -2.87 1.76 13.91
CA MET A 28 -2.75 1.64 12.46
C MET A 28 -4.09 2.00 11.79
N PHE A 29 -4.04 2.38 10.52
CA PHE A 29 -5.23 2.42 9.67
C PHE A 29 -5.59 1.00 9.23
N ILE A 30 -6.89 0.72 9.14
CA ILE A 30 -7.42 -0.57 8.68
C ILE A 30 -8.33 -0.35 7.47
N HIS A 31 -8.02 -1.04 6.37
CA HIS A 31 -8.81 -1.02 5.15
C HIS A 31 -9.18 -2.44 4.75
N LYS A 32 -10.46 -2.65 4.38
CA LYS A 32 -10.94 -3.92 3.85
C LYS A 32 -11.15 -3.80 2.34
N VAL A 33 -10.49 -4.67 1.58
CA VAL A 33 -10.62 -4.74 0.12
C VAL A 33 -11.03 -6.17 -0.24
N GLY A 34 -12.30 -6.37 -0.59
CA GLY A 34 -12.86 -7.71 -0.76
C GLY A 34 -12.72 -8.55 0.51
N ASN A 35 -11.96 -9.65 0.43
CA ASN A 35 -11.67 -10.55 1.55
C ASN A 35 -10.32 -10.27 2.22
N SER A 36 -9.61 -9.22 1.80
CA SER A 36 -8.31 -8.83 2.34
C SER A 36 -8.44 -7.70 3.35
N ILE A 37 -7.60 -7.73 4.38
CA ILE A 37 -7.42 -6.62 5.33
C ILE A 37 -6.00 -6.07 5.14
N ILE A 38 -5.91 -4.77 4.93
CA ILE A 38 -4.65 -4.02 4.80
C ILE A 38 -4.52 -3.15 6.03
N LEU A 39 -3.39 -3.30 6.74
CA LEU A 39 -3.02 -2.47 7.88
C LEU A 39 -1.85 -1.57 7.47
N THR A 40 -2.00 -0.27 7.66
CA THR A 40 -0.97 0.72 7.30
C THR A 40 -0.62 1.59 8.51
N SER A 41 0.65 1.97 8.65
CA SER A 41 1.09 2.88 9.71
C SER A 41 0.30 4.19 9.69
N LYS A 42 -0.06 4.70 10.87
CA LYS A 42 -0.58 6.07 11.01
C LYS A 42 0.51 7.13 10.93
N LYS A 43 1.74 6.79 11.28
CA LYS A 43 2.86 7.73 11.33
C LYS A 43 3.26 8.15 9.92
N ASP A 44 3.18 7.21 8.97
CA ASP A 44 3.53 7.47 7.58
C ASP A 44 2.74 6.60 6.60
N ILE A 45 1.65 7.16 6.09
CA ILE A 45 0.76 6.48 5.13
C ILE A 45 1.42 6.33 3.76
N TRP A 46 2.36 7.23 3.44
CA TRP A 46 2.98 7.33 2.13
C TRP A 46 4.32 6.58 2.04
N ASP A 47 4.79 6.00 3.15
CA ASP A 47 6.03 5.24 3.18
C ASP A 47 6.02 4.09 2.16
N SER A 48 4.98 3.25 2.19
CA SER A 48 4.82 2.15 1.22
C SER A 48 4.78 2.64 -0.23
N PHE A 49 4.16 3.79 -0.48
CA PHE A 49 4.10 4.37 -1.82
C PHE A 49 5.48 4.86 -2.26
N ARG A 50 6.21 5.60 -1.41
CA ARG A 50 7.57 6.07 -1.72
C ARG A 50 8.53 4.90 -1.94
N ASN A 51 8.52 3.91 -1.06
CA ASN A 51 9.36 2.71 -1.19
C ASN A 51 9.02 1.90 -2.44
N SER A 52 7.81 2.02 -2.99
CA SER A 52 7.45 1.36 -4.25
C SER A 52 8.04 2.05 -5.48
N ILE A 53 8.41 3.33 -5.39
CA ILE A 53 9.07 4.05 -6.49
C ILE A 53 10.43 3.41 -6.77
N ASP A 54 11.15 3.01 -5.72
CA ASP A 54 12.46 2.35 -5.86
C ASP A 54 12.36 0.91 -6.37
N GLN A 55 11.15 0.38 -6.59
CA GLN A 55 10.92 -0.97 -7.13
C GLN A 55 10.61 -0.99 -8.63
N PHE A 56 10.51 0.18 -9.27
CA PHE A 56 10.44 0.22 -10.72
C PHE A 56 11.76 -0.24 -11.34
N SER A 57 11.68 -0.81 -12.54
CA SER A 57 12.86 -1.18 -13.30
C SER A 57 13.58 0.07 -13.82
N ASP A 58 14.90 -0.02 -13.99
CA ASP A 58 15.73 1.10 -14.44
C ASP A 58 15.35 1.60 -15.84
N ASP A 59 14.71 0.75 -16.65
CA ASP A 59 14.22 1.05 -18.00
C ASP A 59 12.84 1.75 -18.03
N LEU A 60 12.24 2.01 -16.86
CA LEU A 60 10.95 2.69 -16.79
C LEU A 60 11.05 4.11 -17.39
N PHE A 61 10.42 4.31 -18.55
CA PHE A 61 10.51 5.54 -19.34
C PHE A 61 11.95 5.91 -19.76
N GLU A 62 12.80 4.91 -20.06
CA GLU A 62 14.17 5.14 -20.54
C GLU A 62 14.21 6.05 -21.78
N ASP A 63 13.27 5.85 -22.72
CA ASP A 63 13.10 6.65 -23.93
C ASP A 63 12.25 7.93 -23.71
N GLY A 64 11.91 8.24 -22.46
CA GLY A 64 11.00 9.30 -22.09
C GLY A 64 9.52 8.93 -22.16
N ARG A 65 8.66 9.90 -21.86
CA ARG A 65 7.21 9.76 -21.96
C ARG A 65 6.77 10.07 -23.38
N GLU A 66 6.07 9.15 -24.04
CA GLU A 66 5.37 9.44 -25.29
C GLU A 66 4.17 10.36 -25.02
N GLU A 67 4.41 11.66 -25.05
CA GLU A 67 3.38 12.68 -24.92
C GLU A 67 2.96 13.19 -26.31
N PRO A 68 1.69 13.04 -26.72
CA PRO A 68 1.22 13.55 -27.99
C PRO A 68 1.17 15.08 -27.98
N GLU A 69 1.17 15.67 -29.17
CA GLU A 69 0.98 17.12 -29.31
C GLU A 69 -0.37 17.57 -28.75
N MET A 70 -0.40 18.78 -28.20
CA MET A 70 -1.62 19.39 -27.69
C MET A 70 -2.61 19.60 -28.84
N GLN A 71 -3.85 19.13 -28.65
CA GLN A 71 -4.91 19.29 -29.64
C GLN A 71 -5.26 20.77 -29.83
N GLU A 72 -5.23 21.26 -31.07
CA GLU A 72 -5.84 22.54 -31.42
C GLU A 72 -7.37 22.45 -31.37
N ARG A 73 -8.01 23.40 -30.68
CA ARG A 73 -9.47 23.52 -30.59
C ARG A 73 -9.90 24.92 -31.03
N GLU A 74 -11.09 25.02 -31.62
CA GLU A 74 -11.66 26.31 -32.00
C GLU A 74 -11.77 27.24 -30.79
N SER A 75 -11.39 28.50 -30.98
CA SER A 75 -11.64 29.56 -30.00
C SER A 75 -13.14 29.86 -29.93
N PHE A 76 -13.64 30.13 -28.72
CA PHE A 76 -15.03 30.49 -28.46
C PHE A 76 -15.50 31.72 -29.24
#